data_AF-A0A0F9S6H5-F1
#
_entry.id   AF-A0A0F9S6H5-F1
#
_cell.length_a   1.000
_cell.length_b   1.000
_cell.length_c   1.000
_cell.angle_alpha   90.00
_cell.angle_beta   90.00
_cell.angle_gamma   90.00
#
_symmetry.space_group_name_H-M   'P 1'
#
loop_
_entity.id
_entity.type
_entity.pdbx_description
1 polymer ?
#
loop_
_entity_poly.entity_id
_entity_poly.type
_entity_poly.pdbx_seq_one_letter_code
_entity_poly.pdbx_strand_id
1 'polypeptide(L)'
;MPFGLETQYPNLYILIVAAPGKCRKGPTVGLAKRMLSDLQLPVFVDSPTKRALTKFMHKISDTSHFEYAGKSMVQSPPILISKELSSFFAVDPKSMIEVLTDLYDFHADKWEYETSGEGKDTILCPCVNCLFATTPRWMAANLPEDAIGGGFTSRFVLVGAESKYKSVSLPPPINEGLYRDLLLDLGQISKLVGLFKWGEGALELYDEWYESVDSIVKKIKDERLHGNVYRMHTIAIKVAMSLSCSASSDLVITPEKMEQSITLLTDALRNAHLALGAHGRSKTGIDTDRIIRNLRDLYPGSISFKELLRYNYLNTNKEELNTVLEDCRAMGLVTSKLVGEEMHFKYKKGEK
;
A
#
# COMPACT_ATOMS: atom_id res chain seq x y z
N MET A 1 21.06 -8.01 -1.05
CA MET A 1 21.52 -8.08 -2.45
C MET A 1 22.36 -6.85 -2.76
N PRO A 2 23.56 -7.01 -3.32
CA PRO A 2 24.39 -5.87 -3.69
C PRO A 2 23.65 -4.94 -4.67
N PHE A 3 23.68 -3.64 -4.41
CA PHE A 3 23.02 -2.62 -5.24
C PHE A 3 23.84 -1.32 -5.21
N GLY A 4 24.85 -1.25 -6.07
CA GLY A 4 25.80 -0.14 -6.07
C GLY A 4 26.56 -0.04 -4.74
N LEU A 5 26.48 1.13 -4.09
CA LEU A 5 27.08 1.37 -2.77
C LEU A 5 26.25 0.82 -1.60
N GLU A 6 25.01 0.40 -1.87
CA GLU A 6 24.07 -0.06 -0.86
C GLU A 6 23.79 -1.57 -1.00
N THR A 7 23.05 -2.10 -0.03
CA THR A 7 22.52 -3.45 -0.08
C THR A 7 21.00 -3.40 0.04
N GLN A 8 20.30 -4.02 -0.91
CA GLN A 8 18.85 -4.17 -0.86
C GLN A 8 18.45 -5.38 -0.01
N TYR A 9 17.50 -5.16 0.90
CA TYR A 9 16.87 -6.17 1.74
C TYR A 9 15.41 -6.32 1.35
N PRO A 10 14.77 -7.48 1.62
CA PRO A 10 13.39 -7.75 1.19
C PRO A 10 12.32 -7.01 2.02
N ASN A 11 12.65 -5.84 2.58
CA ASN A 11 11.74 -5.08 3.42
C ASN A 11 10.64 -4.39 2.59
N LEU A 12 9.37 -4.70 2.88
CA LEU A 12 8.23 -4.24 2.09
C LEU A 12 7.23 -3.47 2.94
N TYR A 13 6.74 -2.36 2.39
CA TYR A 13 5.62 -1.60 2.92
C TYR A 13 4.42 -1.80 1.99
N ILE A 14 3.38 -2.46 2.49
CA ILE A 14 2.18 -2.79 1.71
C ILE A 14 0.97 -2.14 2.38
N LEU A 15 0.17 -1.44 1.59
CA LEU A 15 -1.05 -0.79 2.04
C LEU A 15 -2.27 -1.25 1.23
N ILE A 16 -3.13 -2.03 1.88
CA ILE A 16 -4.39 -2.52 1.30
C ILE A 16 -5.48 -1.48 1.53
N VAL A 17 -6.03 -0.92 0.44
CA VAL A 17 -7.02 0.15 0.51
C VAL A 17 -8.33 -0.23 -0.15
N ALA A 18 -9.41 -0.17 0.62
CA ALA A 18 -10.76 -0.38 0.12
C ALA A 18 -11.79 0.30 1.00
N ALA A 19 -13.01 0.49 0.51
CA ALA A 19 -14.13 0.94 1.33
C ALA A 19 -14.39 -0.03 2.52
N PRO A 20 -14.90 0.47 3.67
CA PRO A 20 -15.35 -0.38 4.77
C PRO A 20 -16.36 -1.45 4.30
N GLY A 21 -16.25 -2.67 4.83
CA GLY A 21 -17.19 -3.77 4.56
C GLY A 21 -17.18 -4.37 3.14
N LYS A 22 -16.77 -3.62 2.11
CA LYS A 22 -16.90 -4.02 0.70
C LYS A 22 -15.97 -5.17 0.30
N CYS A 23 -14.67 -5.01 0.55
CA CYS A 23 -13.64 -5.96 0.12
C CYS A 23 -13.12 -6.88 1.23
N ARG A 24 -13.68 -6.80 2.46
CA ARG A 24 -13.32 -7.65 3.61
C ARG A 24 -11.79 -7.79 3.84
N LYS A 25 -11.09 -6.65 3.93
CA LYS A 25 -9.62 -6.59 4.12
C LYS A 25 -9.13 -7.23 5.43
N GLY A 26 -9.89 -7.01 6.52
CA GLY A 26 -9.50 -7.33 7.90
C GLY A 26 -9.21 -8.81 8.15
N PRO A 27 -10.04 -9.76 7.67
CA PRO A 27 -9.77 -11.19 7.77
C PRO A 27 -8.42 -11.62 7.17
N THR A 28 -8.05 -11.12 6.00
CA THR A 28 -6.77 -11.46 5.34
C THR A 28 -5.57 -10.99 6.15
N VAL A 29 -5.59 -9.73 6.61
CA VAL A 29 -4.54 -9.20 7.49
C VAL A 29 -4.53 -9.92 8.84
N GLY A 30 -5.70 -10.36 9.32
CA GLY A 30 -5.83 -11.16 10.54
C GLY A 30 -5.20 -12.53 10.45
N LEU A 31 -5.36 -13.22 9.31
CA LEU A 31 -4.71 -14.50 9.06
C LEU A 31 -3.19 -14.35 9.06
N ALA A 32 -2.67 -13.35 8.34
CA ALA A 32 -1.24 -13.05 8.34
C ALA A 32 -0.71 -12.77 9.76
N LYS A 33 -1.41 -11.92 10.54
CA LYS A 33 -1.05 -11.63 11.94
C LYS A 33 -1.00 -12.90 12.79
N ARG A 34 -1.98 -13.80 12.63
CA ARG A 34 -2.03 -15.09 13.35
C ARG A 34 -0.83 -15.97 12.99
N MET A 35 -0.53 -16.15 11.70
CA MET A 35 0.59 -16.99 11.27
C MET A 35 1.95 -16.47 11.79
N LEU A 36 2.15 -15.16 11.75
CA LEU A 36 3.36 -14.54 12.29
C LEU A 36 3.48 -14.71 13.81
N SER A 37 2.36 -14.61 14.54
CA SER A 37 2.32 -14.87 15.98
C SER A 37 2.57 -16.34 16.33
N ASP A 38 2.03 -17.28 15.56
CA ASP A 38 2.25 -18.72 15.75
C ASP A 38 3.73 -19.09 15.55
N LEU A 39 4.45 -18.35 14.68
CA LEU A 39 5.90 -18.45 14.49
C LEU A 39 6.73 -17.63 15.48
N GLN A 40 6.09 -16.89 16.39
CA GLN A 40 6.75 -16.02 17.37
C GLN A 40 7.67 -14.96 16.74
N LEU A 41 7.33 -14.51 15.53
CA LEU A 41 8.06 -13.43 14.86
C LEU A 41 7.77 -12.08 15.54
N PRO A 42 8.68 -11.09 15.46
CA PRO A 42 8.58 -9.83 16.20
C PRO A 42 7.52 -8.90 15.59
N VAL A 43 6.26 -9.21 15.85
CA VAL A 43 5.10 -8.43 15.43
C VAL A 43 4.84 -7.30 16.43
N PHE A 44 4.75 -6.07 15.93
CA PHE A 44 4.45 -4.91 16.74
C PHE A 44 2.94 -4.69 16.92
N VAL A 45 2.57 -4.09 18.05
CA VAL A 45 1.16 -3.89 18.45
C VAL A 45 0.57 -2.59 17.92
N ASP A 46 -0.76 -2.52 17.90
CA ASP A 46 -1.52 -1.37 17.44
C ASP A 46 -1.47 -0.19 18.46
N SER A 47 -1.62 1.03 17.97
CA SER A 47 -1.54 2.32 18.71
C SER A 47 -0.20 2.65 19.41
N PRO A 48 0.96 2.45 18.77
CA PRO A 48 2.24 2.75 19.39
C PRO A 48 2.65 4.23 19.25
N THR A 49 3.46 4.70 20.20
CA THR A 49 4.26 5.92 20.03
C THR A 49 5.57 5.60 19.30
N LYS A 50 6.22 6.62 18.72
CA LYS A 50 7.58 6.48 18.16
C LYS A 50 8.55 5.83 19.17
N ARG A 51 8.52 6.27 20.44
CA ARG A 51 9.35 5.71 21.52
C ARG A 51 9.05 4.24 21.81
N ALA A 52 7.78 3.82 21.75
CA ALA A 52 7.43 2.42 21.92
C ALA A 52 8.00 1.56 20.78
N LEU A 53 7.99 2.07 19.54
CA LEU A 53 8.58 1.40 18.39
C LEU A 53 10.09 1.26 18.54
N THR A 54 10.81 2.33 18.91
CA THR A 54 12.26 2.28 19.06
C THR A 54 12.69 1.32 20.17
N LYS A 55 12.01 1.33 21.33
CA LYS A 55 12.25 0.37 22.41
C LYS A 55 11.99 -1.08 21.98
N PHE A 56 10.93 -1.31 21.21
CA PHE A 56 10.63 -2.64 20.67
C PHE A 56 11.74 -3.12 19.73
N MET A 57 12.17 -2.26 18.80
CA MET A 57 13.25 -2.57 17.86
C MET A 57 14.60 -2.80 18.54
N HIS A 58 14.94 -2.03 19.57
CA HIS A 58 16.14 -2.24 20.37
C HIS A 58 16.15 -3.64 21.00
N LYS A 59 15.03 -4.05 21.60
CA LYS A 59 14.90 -5.39 22.18
C LYS A 59 15.08 -6.50 21.13
N ILE A 60 14.64 -6.27 19.88
CA ILE A 60 14.89 -7.22 18.78
C ILE A 60 16.39 -7.28 18.47
N SER A 61 17.08 -6.13 18.37
CA SER A 61 18.54 -6.10 18.16
C SER A 61 19.29 -6.88 19.25
N ASP A 62 18.82 -6.87 20.49
CA ASP A 62 19.47 -7.61 21.57
C ASP A 62 19.32 -9.14 21.44
N THR A 63 18.27 -9.61 20.76
CA THR A 63 17.85 -11.03 20.77
C THR A 63 17.95 -11.72 19.41
N SER A 64 17.93 -10.97 18.31
CA SER A 64 17.91 -11.50 16.95
C SER A 64 19.32 -11.51 16.35
N HIS A 65 20.03 -12.59 16.64
CA HIS A 65 21.38 -12.86 16.12
C HIS A 65 21.34 -14.01 15.13
N PHE A 66 22.22 -13.96 14.12
CA PHE A 66 22.40 -15.04 13.15
C PHE A 66 23.86 -15.16 12.75
N GLU A 67 24.29 -16.35 12.33
CA GLU A 67 25.64 -16.55 11.82
C GLU A 67 25.68 -16.36 10.31
N TYR A 68 26.61 -15.55 9.83
CA TYR A 68 26.89 -15.41 8.40
C TYR A 68 28.38 -15.28 8.16
N ALA A 69 28.92 -16.10 7.25
CA ALA A 69 30.36 -16.14 6.94
C ALA A 69 31.27 -16.26 8.18
N GLY A 70 30.86 -17.06 9.17
CA GLY A 70 31.62 -17.31 10.40
C GLY A 70 31.60 -16.16 11.42
N LYS A 71 30.73 -15.15 11.23
CA LYS A 71 30.55 -14.05 12.16
C LYS A 71 29.12 -14.03 12.70
N SER A 72 28.98 -13.72 13.99
CA SER A 72 27.68 -13.39 14.58
C SER A 72 27.26 -12.00 14.11
N MET A 73 26.09 -11.93 13.49
CA MET A 73 25.47 -10.73 12.97
C MET A 73 24.19 -10.41 13.77
N VAL A 74 23.84 -9.13 13.85
CA VAL A 74 22.63 -8.65 14.52
C VAL A 74 21.63 -8.14 13.48
N GLN A 75 20.34 -8.23 13.78
CA GLN A 75 19.29 -7.59 13.00
C GLN A 75 18.13 -7.08 13.86
N SER A 76 17.38 -6.11 13.34
CA SER A 76 16.10 -5.70 13.91
C SER A 76 15.02 -5.67 12.84
N PRO A 77 14.34 -6.80 12.56
CA PRO A 77 13.30 -6.87 11.53
C PRO A 77 11.88 -6.80 12.12
N PRO A 78 11.39 -5.66 12.66
CA PRO A 78 10.03 -5.59 13.19
C PRO A 78 9.00 -5.73 12.06
N ILE A 79 7.89 -6.40 12.38
CA ILE A 79 6.75 -6.53 11.47
C ILE A 79 5.60 -5.68 12.02
N LEU A 80 5.29 -4.61 11.31
CA LEU A 80 4.21 -3.68 11.64
C LEU A 80 2.96 -4.09 10.87
N ILE A 81 1.99 -4.65 11.57
CA ILE A 81 0.77 -5.17 10.93
C ILE A 81 -0.48 -4.64 11.61
N SER A 82 -1.33 -3.99 10.81
CA SER A 82 -2.57 -3.40 11.32
C SER A 82 -3.72 -3.57 10.35
N LYS A 83 -4.86 -4.02 10.88
CA LYS A 83 -6.12 -4.13 10.12
C LYS A 83 -6.74 -2.75 9.85
N GLU A 84 -6.37 -1.77 10.64
CA GLU A 84 -6.90 -0.41 10.61
C GLU A 84 -5.79 0.58 10.89
N LEU A 85 -5.29 1.21 9.82
CA LEU A 85 -4.21 2.21 9.90
C LEU A 85 -4.54 3.35 10.88
N SER A 86 -5.82 3.70 11.03
CA SER A 86 -6.31 4.66 12.02
C SER A 86 -5.91 4.32 13.45
N SER A 87 -5.95 3.03 13.82
CA SER A 87 -5.55 2.58 15.15
C SER A 87 -4.04 2.71 15.32
N PHE A 88 -3.27 2.37 14.30
CA PHE A 88 -1.81 2.42 14.35
C PHE A 88 -1.29 3.86 14.49
N PHE A 89 -1.89 4.81 13.78
CA PHE A 89 -1.49 6.22 13.81
C PHE A 89 -2.22 7.04 14.89
N ALA A 90 -2.97 6.43 15.82
CA ALA A 90 -3.88 7.14 16.71
C ALA A 90 -3.21 8.14 17.67
N VAL A 91 -1.98 7.87 18.12
CA VAL A 91 -1.34 8.66 19.20
C VAL A 91 -0.50 9.81 18.64
N ASP A 92 0.39 9.50 17.69
CA ASP A 92 1.32 10.48 17.13
C ASP A 92 1.57 10.18 15.63
N PRO A 93 0.63 10.57 14.77
CA PRO A 93 0.73 10.26 13.35
C PRO A 93 1.98 10.84 12.70
N LYS A 94 2.34 12.08 13.06
CA LYS A 94 3.41 12.82 12.39
C LYS A 94 4.76 12.16 12.65
N SER A 95 5.12 11.92 13.90
CA SER A 95 6.42 11.29 14.20
C SER A 95 6.47 9.83 13.75
N MET A 96 5.32 9.15 13.64
CA MET A 96 5.25 7.81 13.06
C MET A 96 5.49 7.83 11.54
N ILE A 97 4.92 8.80 10.81
CA ILE A 97 5.20 8.99 9.37
C ILE A 97 6.70 9.25 9.16
N GLU A 98 7.29 10.16 9.95
CA GLU A 98 8.70 10.51 9.86
C GLU A 98 9.60 9.28 10.08
N VAL A 99 9.39 8.54 11.18
CA VAL A 99 10.24 7.39 11.53
C VAL A 99 10.10 6.24 10.52
N LEU A 100 8.89 5.96 10.03
CA LEU A 100 8.69 4.89 9.05
C LEU A 100 9.25 5.26 7.68
N THR A 101 9.23 6.55 7.32
CA THR A 101 9.85 7.04 6.08
C THR A 101 11.35 6.82 6.11
N ASP A 102 11.99 7.14 7.24
CA ASP A 102 13.44 6.98 7.43
C ASP A 102 13.86 5.51 7.51
N LEU A 103 13.12 4.68 8.27
CA LEU A 103 13.41 3.24 8.44
C LEU A 103 13.13 2.37 7.21
N TYR A 104 12.57 2.94 6.13
CA TYR A 104 12.36 2.20 4.89
C TYR A 104 13.66 1.96 4.12
N ASP A 105 14.54 2.96 4.12
CA ASP A 105 15.83 2.89 3.44
C ASP A 105 16.81 2.05 4.27
N PHE A 106 17.85 1.54 3.62
CA PHE A 106 18.81 0.66 4.30
C PHE A 106 19.72 1.46 5.23
N HIS A 107 19.87 0.98 6.47
CA HIS A 107 20.80 1.51 7.46
C HIS A 107 21.88 0.47 7.75
N ALA A 108 23.09 0.68 7.24
CA ALA A 108 24.15 -0.32 7.20
C ALA A 108 24.58 -0.86 8.58
N ASP A 109 24.75 0.03 9.54
CA ASP A 109 25.29 -0.33 10.86
C ASP A 109 24.25 -0.14 11.95
N LYS A 110 23.80 1.10 12.11
CA LYS A 110 22.93 1.50 13.21
C LYS A 110 22.03 2.65 12.80
N TRP A 111 20.87 2.65 13.40
CA TRP A 111 19.95 3.77 13.41
C TRP A 111 19.85 4.27 14.85
N GLU A 112 20.16 5.55 15.06
CA GLU A 112 20.24 6.14 16.40
C GLU A 112 19.08 7.13 16.61
N TYR A 113 18.42 7.00 17.76
CA TYR A 113 17.40 7.96 18.18
C TYR A 113 17.70 8.45 19.59
N GLU A 114 17.88 9.76 19.70
CA GLU A 114 18.15 10.44 20.95
C GLU A 114 16.96 11.33 21.33
N THR A 115 16.50 11.18 22.57
CA THR A 115 15.45 12.03 23.15
C THR A 115 16.02 12.81 24.31
N SER A 116 15.77 14.13 24.33
CA SER A 116 16.19 15.01 25.43
C SER A 116 15.65 14.50 26.77
N GLY A 117 16.53 13.92 27.60
CA GLY A 117 16.23 13.47 28.97
C GLY A 117 16.11 11.97 29.22
N GLU A 118 15.99 11.11 28.18
CA GLU A 118 15.74 9.66 28.35
C GLU A 118 16.78 8.73 27.70
N GLY A 119 17.97 9.26 27.39
CA GLY A 119 19.08 8.50 26.82
C GLY A 119 18.96 8.25 25.31
N LYS A 120 19.87 7.41 24.80
CA LYS A 120 20.07 7.10 23.38
C LYS A 120 19.63 5.66 23.09
N ASP A 121 18.62 5.49 22.23
CA ASP A 121 18.26 4.17 21.70
C ASP A 121 19.09 3.93 20.43
N THR A 122 19.94 2.90 20.45
CA THR A 122 20.68 2.46 19.25
C THR A 122 20.04 1.19 18.71
N ILE A 123 19.53 1.24 17.48
CA ILE A 123 18.94 0.09 16.80
C ILE A 123 19.95 -0.43 15.79
N LEU A 124 20.34 -1.68 15.91
CA LEU A 124 21.32 -2.30 15.01
C LEU A 124 20.61 -2.97 13.83
N CYS A 125 21.08 -2.66 12.62
CA CYS A 125 20.62 -3.22 11.33
C CYS A 125 19.08 -3.34 11.23
N PRO A 126 18.33 -2.22 11.26
CA PRO A 126 16.88 -2.24 11.13
C PRO A 126 16.41 -2.69 9.74
N CYS A 127 15.32 -3.46 9.70
CA CYS A 127 14.72 -3.99 8.48
C CYS A 127 13.18 -4.06 8.64
N VAL A 128 12.53 -2.90 8.58
CA VAL A 128 11.10 -2.78 8.92
C VAL A 128 10.21 -3.30 7.78
N ASN A 129 9.20 -4.10 8.13
CA ASN A 129 8.15 -4.53 7.20
C ASN A 129 6.79 -3.99 7.66
N CYS A 130 5.99 -3.48 6.73
CA CYS A 130 4.65 -2.98 7.01
C CYS A 130 3.59 -3.71 6.19
N LEU A 131 2.54 -4.20 6.85
CA LEU A 131 1.31 -4.68 6.22
C LEU A 131 0.11 -3.99 6.86
N PHE A 132 -0.42 -3.00 6.16
CA PHE A 132 -1.52 -2.19 6.67
C PHE A 132 -2.78 -2.31 5.82
N ALA A 133 -3.92 -2.12 6.46
CA ALA A 133 -5.20 -1.93 5.78
C ALA A 133 -5.86 -0.61 6.19
N THR A 134 -6.45 0.08 5.22
CA THR A 134 -7.12 1.36 5.45
C THR A 134 -8.25 1.61 4.44
N THR A 135 -8.81 2.81 4.49
CA THR A 135 -9.83 3.30 3.56
C THR A 135 -9.32 4.55 2.84
N PRO A 136 -9.76 4.81 1.59
CA PRO A 136 -9.37 6.02 0.88
C PRO A 136 -9.76 7.30 1.64
N ARG A 137 -10.92 7.27 2.32
CA ARG A 137 -11.40 8.39 3.13
C ARG A 137 -10.47 8.69 4.30
N TRP A 138 -9.99 7.65 5.01
CA TRP A 138 -9.09 7.86 6.14
C TRP A 138 -7.75 8.44 5.66
N MET A 139 -7.18 7.89 4.58
CA MET A 139 -5.94 8.37 3.97
C MET A 139 -6.00 9.86 3.70
N ALA A 140 -7.03 10.29 2.98
CA ALA A 140 -7.15 11.68 2.59
C ALA A 140 -7.50 12.66 3.73
N ALA A 141 -8.16 12.18 4.78
CA ALA A 141 -8.53 13.02 5.91
C ALA A 141 -7.44 13.12 6.99
N ASN A 142 -6.48 12.19 7.02
CA ASN A 142 -5.54 12.07 8.15
C ASN A 142 -4.06 12.11 7.75
N LEU A 143 -3.73 11.86 6.47
CA LEU A 143 -2.37 12.05 6.02
C LEU A 143 -2.14 13.50 5.58
N PRO A 144 -1.00 14.11 5.98
CA PRO A 144 -0.57 15.39 5.45
C PRO A 144 -0.50 15.38 3.91
N GLU A 145 -0.81 16.51 3.27
CA GLU A 145 -0.79 16.59 1.79
C GLU A 145 0.57 16.25 1.20
N ASP A 146 1.66 16.63 1.87
CA ASP A 146 3.04 16.32 1.50
C ASP A 146 3.42 14.84 1.74
N ALA A 147 2.68 14.13 2.59
CA ALA A 147 2.83 12.68 2.75
C ALA A 147 2.14 11.89 1.62
N ILE A 148 1.06 12.45 1.04
CA ILE A 148 0.31 11.86 -0.09
C ILE A 148 1.03 12.16 -1.40
N GLY A 149 1.52 11.11 -2.07
CA GLY A 149 2.37 11.22 -3.25
C GLY A 149 3.80 11.73 -2.99
N GLY A 150 4.10 12.16 -1.77
CA GLY A 150 5.46 12.49 -1.34
C GLY A 150 6.22 11.31 -0.72
N GLY A 151 7.12 11.60 0.21
CA GLY A 151 8.11 10.62 0.71
C GLY A 151 7.49 9.39 1.39
N PHE A 152 6.40 9.55 2.13
CA PHE A 152 5.82 8.44 2.89
C PHE A 152 5.07 7.45 2.00
N THR A 153 3.99 7.89 1.34
CA THR A 153 3.12 6.99 0.57
C THR A 153 3.79 6.39 -0.66
N SER A 154 4.83 7.03 -1.20
CA SER A 154 5.61 6.49 -2.33
C SER A 154 6.40 5.24 -1.99
N ARG A 155 6.74 5.01 -0.71
CA ARG A 155 7.42 3.80 -0.23
C ARG A 155 6.47 2.60 -0.12
N PHE A 156 5.16 2.81 -0.24
CA PHE A 156 4.16 1.74 -0.16
C PHE A 156 3.80 1.19 -1.54
N VAL A 157 3.63 -0.15 -1.58
CA VAL A 157 2.82 -0.81 -2.61
C VAL A 157 1.35 -0.57 -2.27
N LEU A 158 0.71 0.31 -3.04
CA LEU A 158 -0.70 0.66 -2.87
C LEU A 158 -1.60 -0.37 -3.57
N VAL A 159 -2.27 -1.21 -2.77
CA VAL A 159 -3.19 -2.23 -3.28
C VAL A 159 -4.62 -1.75 -3.12
N GLY A 160 -5.13 -1.06 -4.15
CA GLY A 160 -6.52 -0.58 -4.20
C GLY A 160 -7.50 -1.66 -4.65
N ALA A 161 -8.66 -1.76 -3.98
CA ALA A 161 -9.71 -2.69 -4.37
C ALA A 161 -11.12 -2.07 -4.29
N GLU A 162 -11.89 -2.20 -5.37
CA GLU A 162 -13.28 -1.74 -5.43
C GLU A 162 -14.32 -2.83 -5.22
N SER A 163 -13.97 -4.09 -5.42
CA SER A 163 -14.90 -5.21 -5.32
C SER A 163 -14.25 -6.43 -4.67
N LYS A 164 -15.08 -7.30 -4.10
CA LYS A 164 -14.66 -8.60 -3.60
C LYS A 164 -14.54 -9.58 -4.77
N TYR A 165 -13.53 -10.44 -4.72
CA TYR A 165 -13.36 -11.53 -5.68
C TYR A 165 -14.55 -12.49 -5.71
N LYS A 166 -15.05 -12.88 -4.53
CA LYS A 166 -16.17 -13.82 -4.40
C LYS A 166 -17.11 -13.45 -3.26
N SER A 167 -18.41 -13.63 -3.47
CA SER A 167 -19.42 -13.59 -2.42
C SER A 167 -19.47 -14.93 -1.70
N VAL A 168 -18.90 -14.99 -0.49
CA VAL A 168 -19.02 -16.14 0.40
C VAL A 168 -19.74 -15.68 1.66
N SER A 169 -20.97 -16.16 1.88
CA SER A 169 -21.79 -15.78 3.04
C SER A 169 -21.15 -16.26 4.34
N LEU A 170 -20.76 -17.54 4.39
CA LEU A 170 -20.05 -18.18 5.48
C LEU A 170 -18.69 -18.69 4.97
N PRO A 171 -17.57 -18.05 5.34
CA PRO A 171 -16.24 -18.57 5.02
C PRO A 171 -16.06 -19.99 5.59
N PRO A 172 -15.45 -20.91 4.84
CA PRO A 172 -15.14 -22.24 5.36
C PRO A 172 -14.11 -22.14 6.50
N PRO A 173 -14.05 -23.16 7.38
CA PRO A 173 -12.95 -23.25 8.34
C PRO A 173 -11.60 -23.32 7.62
N ILE A 174 -10.53 -22.99 8.34
CA ILE A 174 -9.17 -23.14 7.82
C ILE A 174 -8.90 -24.62 7.52
N ASN A 175 -8.23 -24.87 6.38
CA ASN A 175 -7.67 -26.19 6.13
C ASN A 175 -6.42 -26.35 7.00
N GLU A 176 -6.56 -27.11 8.10
CA GLU A 176 -5.50 -27.30 9.09
C GLU A 176 -4.22 -27.92 8.51
N GLY A 177 -4.35 -28.82 7.51
CA GLY A 177 -3.21 -29.41 6.82
C GLY A 177 -2.41 -28.34 6.07
N LEU A 178 -3.09 -27.57 5.22
CA LEU A 178 -2.46 -26.47 4.48
C LEU A 178 -1.90 -25.39 5.42
N TYR A 179 -2.61 -25.07 6.50
CA TYR A 179 -2.14 -24.08 7.48
C TYR A 179 -0.83 -24.51 8.12
N ARG A 180 -0.73 -25.78 8.53
CA ARG A 180 0.50 -26.35 9.09
C ARG A 180 1.64 -26.33 8.07
N ASP A 181 1.37 -26.73 6.83
CA ASP A 181 2.38 -26.76 5.77
C ASP A 181 2.92 -25.35 5.48
N LEU A 182 2.04 -24.35 5.41
CA LEU A 182 2.43 -22.94 5.27
C LEU A 182 3.25 -22.42 6.46
N LEU A 183 2.93 -22.83 7.68
CA LEU A 183 3.72 -22.45 8.87
C LEU A 183 5.12 -23.08 8.81
N LEU A 184 5.24 -24.34 8.38
CA LEU A 184 6.53 -25.00 8.21
C LEU A 184 7.38 -24.27 7.17
N ASP A 185 6.80 -23.93 6.02
CA ASP A 185 7.49 -23.19 4.95
C ASP A 185 7.94 -21.81 5.43
N LEU A 186 7.06 -21.03 6.06
CA LEU A 186 7.40 -19.72 6.61
C LEU A 186 8.47 -19.81 7.71
N GLY A 187 8.45 -20.87 8.53
CA GLY A 187 9.47 -21.12 9.55
C GLY A 187 10.83 -21.54 8.96
N GLN A 188 10.87 -22.11 7.77
CA GLN A 188 12.10 -22.31 7.01
C GLN A 188 12.59 -21.00 6.40
N ILE A 189 11.69 -20.25 5.76
CA ILE A 189 12.00 -18.94 5.15
C ILE A 189 12.57 -17.97 6.19
N SER A 190 12.01 -17.93 7.40
CA SER A 190 12.49 -17.03 8.46
C SER A 190 13.90 -17.33 8.96
N LYS A 191 14.46 -18.50 8.61
CA LYS A 191 15.82 -18.93 8.97
C LYS A 191 16.81 -18.79 7.82
N LEU A 192 16.37 -18.37 6.64
CA LEU A 192 17.26 -18.18 5.50
C LEU A 192 18.26 -17.07 5.80
N VAL A 193 19.53 -17.38 5.58
CA VAL A 193 20.65 -16.47 5.74
C VAL A 193 21.52 -16.56 4.50
N GLY A 194 21.78 -15.42 3.87
CA GLY A 194 22.71 -15.34 2.76
C GLY A 194 22.50 -14.12 1.88
N LEU A 195 23.37 -13.99 0.88
CA LEU A 195 23.26 -12.96 -0.14
C LEU A 195 22.46 -13.47 -1.33
N PHE A 196 21.43 -12.71 -1.68
CA PHE A 196 20.74 -12.88 -2.95
C PHE A 196 21.67 -12.62 -4.13
N LYS A 197 21.49 -13.42 -5.18
CA LYS A 197 22.20 -13.31 -6.46
C LYS A 197 21.21 -13.19 -7.63
N TRP A 198 21.65 -12.53 -8.69
CA TRP A 198 20.97 -12.60 -9.98
C TRP A 198 21.14 -13.99 -10.58
N GLY A 199 20.05 -14.58 -11.05
CA GLY A 199 20.08 -15.71 -11.97
C GLY A 199 20.44 -15.24 -13.38
N GLU A 200 20.84 -16.17 -14.24
CA GLU A 200 21.15 -15.91 -15.65
C GLU A 200 19.94 -15.26 -16.36
N GLY A 201 20.14 -14.10 -17.00
CA GLY A 201 19.09 -13.35 -17.70
C GLY A 201 18.20 -12.46 -16.83
N ALA A 202 18.29 -12.55 -15.50
CA ALA A 202 17.38 -11.84 -14.61
C ALA A 202 17.70 -10.35 -14.48
N LEU A 203 18.99 -10.00 -14.54
CA LEU A 203 19.44 -8.61 -14.51
C LEU A 203 19.10 -7.90 -15.83
N GLU A 204 19.31 -8.57 -16.96
CA GLU A 204 19.00 -8.06 -18.29
C GLU A 204 17.51 -7.74 -18.43
N LEU A 205 16.64 -8.65 -17.95
CA LEU A 205 15.18 -8.43 -17.92
C LEU A 205 14.81 -7.25 -17.02
N TYR A 206 15.45 -7.13 -15.85
CA TYR A 206 15.23 -6.02 -14.94
C TYR A 206 15.65 -4.68 -15.56
N ASP A 207 16.83 -4.62 -16.21
CA ASP A 207 17.37 -3.42 -16.83
C ASP A 207 16.48 -2.96 -18.00
N GLU A 208 16.04 -3.89 -18.87
CA GLU A 208 15.09 -3.59 -19.96
C GLU A 208 13.78 -3.00 -19.42
N TRP A 209 13.23 -3.59 -18.37
CA TRP A 209 12.03 -3.06 -17.74
C TRP A 209 12.27 -1.69 -17.08
N TYR A 210 13.41 -1.51 -16.40
CA TYR A 210 13.76 -0.27 -15.71
C TYR A 210 13.80 0.92 -16.67
N GLU A 211 14.32 0.75 -17.88
CA GLU A 211 14.33 1.79 -18.94
C GLU A 211 12.92 2.25 -19.33
N SER A 212 11.90 1.41 -19.11
CA SER A 212 10.50 1.76 -19.40
C SER A 212 9.84 2.63 -18.32
N VAL A 213 10.42 2.76 -17.13
CA VAL A 213 9.80 3.41 -15.96
C VAL A 213 9.41 4.86 -16.25
N ASP A 214 10.26 5.65 -16.90
CA ASP A 214 9.93 7.04 -17.27
C ASP A 214 8.76 7.13 -18.26
N SER A 215 8.66 6.16 -19.16
CA SER A 215 7.52 6.05 -20.10
C SER A 215 6.23 5.69 -19.36
N ILE A 216 6.31 4.82 -18.34
CA ILE A 216 5.18 4.46 -17.47
C ILE A 216 4.70 5.70 -16.71
N VAL A 217 5.61 6.47 -16.09
CA VAL A 217 5.28 7.70 -15.36
C VAL A 217 4.53 8.69 -16.25
N LYS A 218 5.00 8.93 -17.48
CA LYS A 218 4.35 9.84 -18.45
C LYS A 218 2.92 9.42 -18.82
N LYS A 219 2.59 8.12 -18.72
CA LYS A 219 1.24 7.59 -19.01
C LYS A 219 0.29 7.73 -17.81
N ILE A 220 0.81 8.00 -16.61
CA ILE A 220 0.01 8.11 -15.39
C ILE A 220 -0.44 9.55 -15.20
N LYS A 221 -1.76 9.74 -15.32
CA LYS A 221 -2.41 11.05 -15.18
C LYS A 221 -2.37 11.60 -13.75
N ASP A 222 -2.37 10.72 -12.75
CA ASP A 222 -2.36 11.12 -11.35
C ASP A 222 -0.92 11.31 -10.86
N GLU A 223 -0.46 12.57 -10.82
CA GLU A 223 0.90 12.95 -10.41
C GLU A 223 1.26 12.46 -9.00
N ARG A 224 0.24 12.25 -8.14
CA ARG A 224 0.45 11.71 -6.79
C ARG A 224 1.03 10.29 -6.81
N LEU A 225 0.92 9.56 -7.91
CA LEU A 225 1.47 8.21 -8.05
C LEU A 225 2.87 8.18 -8.67
N HIS A 226 3.38 9.31 -9.19
CA HIS A 226 4.70 9.34 -9.82
C HIS A 226 5.80 8.86 -8.88
N GLY A 227 5.76 9.30 -7.62
CA GLY A 227 6.69 8.86 -6.58
C GLY A 227 6.64 7.36 -6.29
N ASN A 228 5.46 6.74 -6.35
CA ASN A 228 5.30 5.28 -6.20
C ASN A 228 5.94 4.54 -7.38
N VAL A 229 5.73 5.03 -8.60
CA VAL A 229 6.23 4.41 -9.83
C VAL A 229 7.75 4.49 -9.88
N TYR A 230 8.33 5.65 -9.55
CA TYR A 230 9.77 5.81 -9.47
C TYR A 230 10.41 4.87 -8.44
N ARG A 231 9.70 4.45 -7.39
CA ARG A 231 10.20 3.48 -6.40
C ARG A 231 9.93 2.02 -6.76
N MET A 232 9.15 1.74 -7.81
CA MET A 232 8.90 0.36 -8.23
C MET A 232 10.18 -0.39 -8.54
N HIS A 233 11.25 0.27 -8.98
CA HIS A 233 12.50 -0.40 -9.33
C HIS A 233 13.13 -1.16 -8.15
N THR A 234 13.30 -0.51 -6.99
CA THR A 234 13.78 -1.18 -5.78
C THR A 234 12.75 -2.17 -5.26
N ILE A 235 11.46 -1.82 -5.28
CA ILE A 235 10.40 -2.71 -4.81
C ILE A 235 10.33 -3.99 -5.66
N ALA A 236 10.57 -3.92 -6.97
CA ALA A 236 10.57 -5.08 -7.87
C ALA A 236 11.62 -6.10 -7.45
N ILE A 237 12.82 -5.64 -7.08
CA ILE A 237 13.87 -6.50 -6.53
C ILE A 237 13.40 -7.15 -5.22
N LYS A 238 12.82 -6.38 -4.29
CA LYS A 238 12.36 -6.88 -2.98
C LYS A 238 11.21 -7.88 -3.08
N VAL A 239 10.29 -7.66 -4.01
CA VAL A 239 9.19 -8.59 -4.31
C VAL A 239 9.75 -9.86 -4.99
N ALA A 240 10.70 -9.72 -5.92
CA ALA A 240 11.34 -10.88 -6.55
C ALA A 240 12.08 -11.74 -5.53
N MET A 241 12.82 -11.15 -4.58
CA MET A 241 13.41 -11.87 -3.44
C MET A 241 12.37 -12.68 -2.68
N SER A 242 11.23 -12.07 -2.35
CA SER A 242 10.15 -12.72 -1.61
C SER A 242 9.54 -13.89 -2.40
N LEU A 243 9.35 -13.73 -3.71
CA LEU A 243 8.85 -14.77 -4.61
C LEU A 243 9.86 -15.91 -4.84
N SER A 244 11.16 -15.63 -4.76
CA SER A 244 12.22 -16.65 -4.80
C SER A 244 12.19 -17.49 -3.52
N CYS A 245 12.14 -16.84 -2.35
CA CYS A 245 12.04 -17.53 -1.06
C CYS A 245 10.78 -18.40 -0.92
N SER A 246 9.66 -18.00 -1.56
CA SER A 246 8.43 -18.80 -1.52
C SER A 246 8.49 -20.07 -2.37
N ALA A 247 9.50 -20.21 -3.23
CA ALA A 247 9.67 -21.36 -4.12
C ALA A 247 10.91 -22.21 -3.81
N SER A 248 11.97 -21.62 -3.24
CA SER A 248 13.24 -22.30 -2.95
C SER A 248 14.07 -21.56 -1.90
N SER A 249 15.10 -22.22 -1.37
CA SER A 249 16.05 -21.67 -0.40
C SER A 249 17.35 -21.15 -1.02
N ASP A 250 17.44 -21.12 -2.36
CA ASP A 250 18.73 -20.93 -3.07
C ASP A 250 19.19 -19.47 -3.11
N LEU A 251 18.33 -18.52 -2.72
CA LEU A 251 18.58 -17.08 -2.73
C LEU A 251 19.00 -16.56 -4.12
N VAL A 252 18.36 -17.07 -5.18
CA VAL A 252 18.57 -16.64 -6.56
C VAL A 252 17.30 -15.98 -7.09
N ILE A 253 17.44 -14.81 -7.71
CA ILE A 253 16.36 -14.16 -8.45
C ILE A 253 16.45 -14.63 -9.90
N THR A 254 15.56 -15.53 -10.31
CA THR A 254 15.48 -15.99 -11.70
C THR A 254 14.69 -15.00 -12.58
N PRO A 255 14.83 -15.04 -13.92
CA PRO A 255 14.04 -14.21 -14.83
C PRO A 255 12.54 -14.32 -14.58
N GLU A 256 12.04 -15.54 -14.34
CA GLU A 256 10.62 -15.79 -14.08
C GLU A 256 10.14 -15.09 -12.80
N LYS A 257 10.97 -15.09 -11.75
CA LYS A 257 10.64 -14.42 -10.48
C LYS A 257 10.67 -12.90 -10.61
N MET A 258 11.56 -12.37 -11.42
CA MET A 258 11.58 -10.96 -11.74
C MET A 258 10.37 -10.54 -12.59
N GLU A 259 10.01 -11.32 -13.61
CA GLU A 259 8.82 -11.06 -14.44
C GLU A 259 7.53 -11.11 -13.60
N GLN A 260 7.39 -12.11 -12.71
CA GLN A 260 6.27 -12.19 -11.77
C GLN A 260 6.20 -10.96 -10.86
N SER A 261 7.35 -10.50 -10.36
CA SER A 261 7.44 -9.31 -9.53
C SER A 261 6.96 -8.05 -10.27
N ILE A 262 7.47 -7.82 -11.48
CA ILE A 262 7.08 -6.70 -12.34
C ILE A 262 5.58 -6.74 -12.65
N THR A 263 5.05 -7.92 -12.94
CA THR A 263 3.62 -8.13 -13.23
C THR A 263 2.76 -7.77 -12.02
N LEU A 264 3.11 -8.27 -10.82
CA LEU A 264 2.38 -7.97 -9.58
C LEU A 264 2.36 -6.47 -9.27
N LEU A 265 3.50 -5.78 -9.45
CA LEU A 265 3.58 -4.34 -9.20
C LEU A 265 2.81 -3.54 -10.23
N THR A 266 2.85 -3.95 -11.51
CA THR A 266 2.07 -3.33 -12.58
C THR A 266 0.57 -3.48 -12.32
N ASP A 267 0.13 -4.64 -11.85
CA ASP A 267 -1.27 -4.89 -11.48
C ASP A 267 -1.70 -4.10 -10.25
N ALA A 268 -0.85 -3.97 -9.23
CA ALA A 268 -1.12 -3.11 -8.09
C ALA A 268 -1.27 -1.64 -8.53
N LEU A 269 -0.38 -1.17 -9.41
CA LEU A 269 -0.37 0.19 -9.93
C LEU A 269 -1.66 0.55 -10.69
N ARG A 270 -2.23 -0.39 -11.47
CA ARG A 270 -3.51 -0.18 -12.19
C ARG A 270 -4.62 0.30 -11.26
N ASN A 271 -4.62 -0.17 -10.01
CA ASN A 271 -5.63 0.13 -9.01
C ASN A 271 -5.14 1.08 -7.91
N ALA A 272 -3.90 1.56 -7.96
CA ALA A 272 -3.32 2.42 -6.92
C ALA A 272 -4.05 3.76 -6.77
N HIS A 273 -4.61 4.30 -7.85
CA HIS A 273 -5.41 5.53 -7.84
C HIS A 273 -6.63 5.43 -6.89
N LEU A 274 -7.19 4.23 -6.72
CA LEU A 274 -8.30 3.97 -5.80
C LEU A 274 -7.89 4.16 -4.34
N ALA A 275 -6.61 3.95 -4.01
CA ALA A 275 -6.08 4.12 -2.67
C ALA A 275 -6.05 5.59 -2.23
N LEU A 276 -5.77 6.49 -3.17
CA LEU A 276 -5.66 7.94 -2.94
C LEU A 276 -7.04 8.64 -2.97
N GLY A 277 -8.04 8.01 -3.60
CA GLY A 277 -9.39 8.54 -3.72
C GLY A 277 -9.48 9.85 -4.51
N ALA A 278 -10.68 10.45 -4.50
CA ALA A 278 -11.01 11.68 -5.24
C ALA A 278 -10.49 12.98 -4.59
N HIS A 279 -9.65 12.87 -3.56
CA HIS A 279 -9.10 14.01 -2.84
C HIS A 279 -7.93 14.61 -3.62
N GLY A 280 -8.26 15.25 -4.74
CA GLY A 280 -7.35 16.18 -5.42
C GLY A 280 -7.37 17.54 -4.73
N ARG A 281 -6.56 18.48 -5.24
CA ARG A 281 -6.53 19.86 -4.74
C ARG A 281 -7.85 20.62 -4.92
N SER A 282 -8.78 20.11 -5.73
CA SER A 282 -10.08 20.75 -5.98
C SER A 282 -11.06 20.50 -4.82
N LYS A 283 -11.64 21.58 -4.31
CA LYS A 283 -12.71 21.56 -3.30
C LYS A 283 -13.95 20.79 -3.78
N THR A 284 -14.25 20.79 -5.08
CA THR A 284 -15.41 20.10 -5.67
C THR A 284 -15.11 18.66 -6.09
N GLY A 285 -13.85 18.20 -6.05
CA GLY A 285 -13.44 16.91 -6.60
C GLY A 285 -14.16 15.71 -5.99
N ILE A 286 -14.40 15.75 -4.67
CA ILE A 286 -15.14 14.71 -3.93
C ILE A 286 -16.59 14.63 -4.40
N ASP A 287 -17.24 15.79 -4.56
CA ASP A 287 -18.63 15.89 -5.01
C ASP A 287 -18.75 15.46 -6.48
N THR A 288 -17.80 15.86 -7.32
CA THR A 288 -17.72 15.46 -8.73
C THR A 288 -17.66 13.95 -8.90
N ASP A 289 -16.74 13.27 -8.21
CA ASP A 289 -16.64 11.81 -8.24
C ASP A 289 -17.91 11.13 -7.70
N ARG A 290 -18.49 11.65 -6.60
CA ARG A 290 -19.76 11.15 -6.06
C ARG A 290 -20.90 11.28 -7.08
N ILE A 291 -21.04 12.44 -7.71
CA ILE A 291 -22.10 12.69 -8.70
C ILE A 291 -21.92 11.81 -9.93
N ILE A 292 -20.69 11.64 -10.42
CA ILE A 292 -20.39 10.71 -11.52
C ILE A 292 -20.80 9.28 -11.17
N ARG A 293 -20.43 8.78 -9.97
CA ARG A 293 -20.80 7.44 -9.52
C ARG A 293 -22.31 7.28 -9.37
N ASN A 294 -23.00 8.27 -8.80
CA ASN A 294 -24.46 8.26 -8.69
C ASN A 294 -25.12 8.14 -10.07
N LEU A 295 -24.69 8.97 -11.03
CA LEU A 295 -25.24 8.97 -12.39
C LEU A 295 -24.90 7.67 -13.16
N ARG A 296 -23.73 7.07 -12.91
CA ARG A 296 -23.30 5.83 -13.58
C ARG A 296 -23.97 4.58 -12.99
N ASP A 297 -23.99 4.47 -11.66
CA ASP A 297 -24.27 3.22 -10.95
C ASP A 297 -25.71 3.16 -10.39
N LEU A 298 -26.29 4.30 -9.97
CA LEU A 298 -27.64 4.35 -9.39
C LEU A 298 -28.70 4.80 -10.40
N TYR A 299 -28.33 5.65 -11.36
CA TYR A 299 -29.25 6.24 -12.34
C TYR A 299 -28.75 6.10 -13.78
N PRO A 300 -28.60 4.86 -14.32
CA PRO A 300 -28.11 4.65 -15.69
C PRO A 300 -29.02 5.26 -16.78
N GLY A 301 -30.22 5.69 -16.42
CA GLY A 301 -31.11 6.53 -17.23
C GLY A 301 -30.74 8.02 -17.17
N SER A 302 -31.74 8.89 -17.09
CA SER A 302 -31.56 10.32 -16.81
C SER A 302 -32.29 10.70 -15.53
N ILE A 303 -31.72 11.61 -14.74
CA ILE A 303 -32.28 12.08 -13.46
C ILE A 303 -32.49 13.59 -13.52
N SER A 304 -33.56 14.10 -12.93
CA SER A 304 -33.78 15.56 -12.91
C SER A 304 -32.85 16.26 -11.91
N PHE A 305 -32.56 17.55 -12.16
CA PHE A 305 -31.75 18.36 -11.24
C PHE A 305 -32.28 18.30 -9.80
N LYS A 306 -33.61 18.41 -9.66
CA LYS A 306 -34.31 18.44 -8.39
C LYS A 306 -34.14 17.14 -7.61
N GLU A 307 -34.28 16.01 -8.30
CA GLU A 307 -34.05 14.69 -7.71
C GLU A 307 -32.58 14.51 -7.33
N LEU A 308 -31.65 14.87 -8.22
CA LEU A 308 -30.22 14.76 -7.95
C LEU A 308 -29.81 15.60 -6.73
N LEU A 309 -30.32 16.83 -6.61
CA LEU A 309 -30.11 17.68 -5.43
C LEU A 309 -30.72 17.03 -4.18
N ARG A 310 -31.94 16.49 -4.28
CA ARG A 310 -32.60 15.80 -3.17
C ARG A 310 -31.80 14.60 -2.66
N TYR A 311 -31.11 13.86 -3.54
CA TYR A 311 -30.26 12.74 -3.10
C TYR A 311 -28.93 13.18 -2.51
N ASN A 312 -28.47 14.40 -2.79
CA ASN A 312 -27.16 14.90 -2.37
C ASN A 312 -27.23 16.05 -1.35
N TYR A 313 -28.42 16.40 -0.85
CA TYR A 313 -28.67 17.58 -0.01
C TYR A 313 -27.82 17.68 1.26
N LEU A 314 -27.35 16.55 1.81
CA LEU A 314 -26.47 16.52 2.98
C LEU A 314 -25.01 16.90 2.66
N ASN A 315 -24.62 16.81 1.40
CA ASN A 315 -23.23 16.95 0.98
C ASN A 315 -23.01 18.13 0.02
N THR A 316 -24.05 18.61 -0.65
CA THR A 316 -23.94 19.72 -1.59
C THR A 316 -25.20 20.58 -1.58
N ASN A 317 -25.01 21.87 -1.83
CA ASN A 317 -26.12 22.80 -2.07
C ASN A 317 -26.39 22.99 -3.57
N LYS A 318 -27.38 23.84 -3.91
CA LYS A 318 -27.78 24.09 -5.30
C LYS A 318 -26.65 24.67 -6.15
N GLU A 319 -25.86 25.59 -5.61
CA GLU A 319 -24.80 26.29 -6.33
C GLU A 319 -23.63 25.34 -6.60
N GLU A 320 -23.17 24.64 -5.56
CA GLU A 320 -22.12 23.63 -5.66
C GLU A 320 -22.48 22.51 -6.64
N LEU A 321 -23.72 22.00 -6.59
CA LEU A 321 -24.18 20.97 -7.52
C LEU A 321 -24.18 21.47 -8.97
N ASN A 322 -24.57 22.72 -9.20
CA ASN A 322 -24.48 23.32 -10.54
C ASN A 322 -23.03 23.37 -11.02
N THR A 323 -22.11 23.88 -10.21
CA THR A 323 -20.67 23.92 -10.54
C THR A 323 -20.14 22.53 -10.86
N VAL A 324 -20.45 21.53 -10.02
CA VAL A 324 -20.04 20.13 -10.25
C VAL A 324 -20.60 19.58 -11.56
N LEU A 325 -21.86 19.87 -11.89
CA LEU A 325 -22.49 19.39 -13.12
C LEU A 325 -21.94 20.09 -14.37
N GLU A 326 -21.59 21.38 -14.26
CA GLU A 326 -20.89 22.12 -15.31
C GLU A 326 -19.51 21.54 -15.56
N ASP A 327 -18.72 21.26 -14.51
CA ASP A 327 -17.44 20.57 -14.61
C ASP A 327 -17.60 19.20 -15.29
N CYS A 328 -18.60 18.42 -14.87
CA CYS A 328 -18.89 17.11 -15.45
C CYS A 328 -19.26 17.16 -16.95
N ARG A 329 -19.97 18.21 -17.37
CA ARG A 329 -20.31 18.45 -18.78
C ARG A 329 -19.09 18.92 -19.57
N ALA A 330 -18.28 19.80 -19.00
CA ALA A 330 -17.03 20.26 -19.61
C ALA A 330 -16.04 19.10 -19.83
N MET A 331 -16.01 18.14 -18.90
CA MET A 331 -15.27 16.87 -19.06
C MET A 331 -15.89 15.90 -20.08
N GLY A 332 -17.09 16.19 -20.61
CA GLY A 332 -17.81 15.33 -21.55
C GLY A 332 -18.38 14.05 -20.92
N LEU A 333 -18.40 13.94 -19.59
CA LEU A 333 -18.84 12.76 -18.84
C LEU A 333 -20.35 12.74 -18.60
N VAL A 334 -21.00 13.91 -18.64
CA VAL A 334 -22.43 14.06 -18.39
C VAL A 334 -23.07 14.82 -19.54
N THR A 335 -24.21 14.33 -19.99
CA THR A 335 -25.08 15.02 -20.94
C THR A 335 -26.30 15.55 -20.22
N SER A 336 -26.88 16.63 -20.74
CA SER A 336 -28.11 17.19 -20.20
C SER A 336 -29.15 17.40 -21.28
N LYS A 337 -30.42 17.18 -20.93
CA LYS A 337 -31.55 17.40 -21.81
C LYS A 337 -32.68 18.03 -21.03
N LEU A 338 -33.33 19.03 -21.62
CA LEU A 338 -34.58 19.56 -21.11
C LEU A 338 -35.69 18.54 -21.38
N VAL A 339 -36.41 18.13 -20.32
CA VAL A 339 -37.57 17.23 -20.42
C VAL A 339 -38.72 17.95 -19.71
N GLY A 340 -39.67 18.47 -20.49
CA GLY A 340 -40.67 19.41 -19.95
C GLY A 340 -39.99 20.70 -19.49
N GLU A 341 -40.17 21.05 -18.22
CA GLU A 341 -39.57 22.24 -17.59
C GLU A 341 -38.30 21.91 -16.76
N GLU A 342 -37.96 20.64 -16.59
CA GLU A 342 -36.81 20.22 -15.77
C GLU A 342 -35.60 19.81 -16.61
N MET A 343 -34.41 20.16 -16.10
CA MET A 343 -33.14 19.72 -16.68
C MET A 343 -32.78 18.33 -16.17
N HIS A 344 -32.66 17.38 -17.09
CA HIS A 344 -32.25 16.02 -16.78
C HIS A 344 -30.79 15.80 -17.14
N PHE A 345 -30.08 15.01 -16.33
CA PHE A 345 -28.67 14.68 -16.47
C PHE A 345 -28.49 13.19 -16.64
N LYS A 346 -27.55 12.78 -17.49
CA LYS A 346 -27.24 11.38 -17.77
C LYS A 346 -25.74 11.18 -17.94
N TYR A 347 -25.20 10.13 -17.32
CA TYR A 347 -23.82 9.72 -17.53
C TYR A 347 -23.61 9.25 -18.98
N LYS A 348 -22.61 9.80 -19.65
CA LYS A 348 -22.19 9.38 -20.98
C LYS A 348 -21.28 8.16 -20.82
N LYS A 349 -21.76 6.97 -21.19
CA LYS A 349 -20.86 5.79 -21.32
C LYS A 349 -19.78 6.16 -22.33
N GLY A 350 -18.52 6.18 -21.89
CA GLY A 350 -17.41 6.27 -22.82
C GLY A 350 -17.45 5.06 -23.75
N GLU A 351 -17.35 5.30 -25.05
CA GLU A 351 -16.87 4.27 -25.98
C GLU A 351 -15.45 3.93 -25.52
N LYS A 352 -15.28 2.70 -25.02
CA LYS A 352 -13.96 2.18 -24.64
C LYS A 352 -13.31 1.52 -25.84
#